data_AF-A0A522E492-F1
#
_entry.id   AF-A0A522E492-F1
#
_cell.length_a   1.000
_cell.length_b   1.000
_cell.length_c   1.000
_cell.angle_alpha   90.00
_cell.angle_beta   90.00
_cell.angle_gamma   90.00
#
_symmetry.space_group_name_H-M   'P 1'
#
loop_
_entity.id
_entity.type
_entity.pdbx_description
1 polymer ?
#
loop_
_entity_poly.entity_id
_entity_poly.type
_entity_poly.pdbx_seq_one_letter_code
_entity_poly.pdbx_strand_id
1 'polypeptide(L)'
;MHRDKQVNKAVTPKGAELFVQMAYHEAGHAAAIYLRNKQLNLPQIYFHILLTGFNRPKCETDAAALPSLADCQAKLEGGLLIHSLAMSVNSNATPREAQACQMAYEADIINLLTGPLAEAKHIAQRDGEPINARLMNIEALKNYGGKSDLEKIDEYLEIFCPGQEKKAEKLAALFSAAFSFIDQPDHWRAVTQLAHFICTHEKELIRCEDAIAVLDTSIEKACLSKQW
;
A
#
# COMPACT_ATOMS: atom_id res chain seq x y z
N MET A 1 -18.74 46.03 -9.90
CA MET A 1 -17.37 45.75 -9.42
C MET A 1 -17.28 44.26 -9.07
N HIS A 2 -17.12 43.40 -10.08
CA HIS A 2 -16.94 41.96 -9.88
C HIS A 2 -15.45 41.64 -9.98
N ARG A 3 -14.90 41.08 -8.91
CA ARG A 3 -13.55 40.48 -8.89
C ARG A 3 -13.72 38.99 -9.12
N ASP A 4 -13.49 38.55 -10.35
CA ASP A 4 -13.24 37.14 -10.65
C ASP A 4 -11.91 36.75 -10.01
N LYS A 5 -11.98 35.96 -8.94
CA LYS A 5 -10.80 35.28 -8.39
C LYS A 5 -10.56 34.04 -9.22
N GLN A 6 -9.71 34.16 -10.24
CA GLN A 6 -9.05 33.00 -10.83
C GLN A 6 -8.21 32.32 -9.75
N VAL A 7 -8.68 31.17 -9.27
CA VAL A 7 -7.88 30.25 -8.47
C VAL A 7 -6.88 29.61 -9.43
N ASN A 8 -5.63 30.08 -9.42
CA ASN A 8 -4.51 29.41 -10.07
C ASN A 8 -4.33 28.03 -9.42
N LYS A 9 -4.97 27.01 -9.98
CA LYS A 9 -4.66 25.61 -9.65
C LYS A 9 -3.29 25.35 -10.28
N ALA A 10 -2.24 25.32 -9.47
CA ALA A 10 -0.90 24.97 -9.93
C ALA A 10 -0.98 23.59 -10.61
N VAL A 11 -0.63 23.54 -11.89
CA VAL A 11 -0.62 22.29 -12.66
C VAL A 11 0.62 21.52 -12.23
N THR A 12 0.44 20.51 -11.39
CA THR A 12 1.51 19.58 -11.04
C THR A 12 1.94 18.83 -12.32
N PRO A 13 3.24 18.69 -12.61
CA PRO A 13 3.69 17.92 -13.76
C PRO A 13 3.14 16.48 -13.67
N LYS A 14 2.60 15.96 -14.78
CA LYS A 14 1.94 14.64 -14.88
C LYS A 14 2.74 13.52 -14.20
N GLY A 15 4.06 13.53 -14.32
CA GLY A 15 4.89 12.50 -13.70
C GLY A 15 5.10 12.67 -12.18
N ALA A 16 5.09 13.90 -11.65
CA ALA A 16 5.11 14.11 -10.21
C ALA A 16 3.82 13.61 -9.54
N GLU A 17 2.70 13.70 -10.26
CA GLU A 17 1.42 13.13 -9.84
C GLU A 17 1.44 11.60 -9.81
N LEU A 18 2.03 10.96 -10.82
CA LEU A 18 2.20 9.50 -10.84
C LEU A 18 3.07 9.01 -9.67
N PHE A 19 4.16 9.70 -9.36
CA PHE A 19 5.00 9.31 -8.21
C PHE A 19 4.25 9.44 -6.87
N VAL A 20 3.40 10.46 -6.71
CA VAL A 20 2.54 10.56 -5.53
C VAL A 20 1.56 9.38 -5.46
N GLN A 21 0.92 9.02 -6.57
CA GLN A 21 0.02 7.85 -6.61
C GLN A 21 0.75 6.57 -6.20
N MET A 22 1.96 6.34 -6.74
CA MET A 22 2.82 5.22 -6.34
C MET A 22 3.21 5.29 -4.85
N ALA A 23 3.50 6.47 -4.31
CA ALA A 23 3.81 6.60 -2.89
C ALA A 23 2.64 6.18 -1.99
N TYR A 24 1.39 6.50 -2.37
CA TYR A 24 0.20 6.02 -1.67
C TYR A 24 0.00 4.51 -1.83
N HIS A 25 0.29 3.98 -3.01
CA HIS A 25 0.27 2.54 -3.29
C HIS A 25 1.21 1.78 -2.35
N GLU A 26 2.49 2.15 -2.33
CA GLU A 26 3.50 1.49 -1.49
C GLU A 26 3.26 1.71 0.01
N ALA A 27 2.80 2.90 0.40
CA ALA A 27 2.42 3.17 1.78
C ALA A 27 1.23 2.31 2.24
N GLY A 28 0.28 2.02 1.34
CA GLY A 28 -0.85 1.13 1.60
C GLY A 28 -0.39 -0.29 1.93
N HIS A 29 0.49 -0.86 1.11
CA HIS A 29 1.11 -2.16 1.39
C HIS A 29 1.85 -2.18 2.72
N ALA A 30 2.78 -1.24 2.93
CA ALA A 30 3.59 -1.15 4.14
C ALA A 30 2.73 -1.03 5.41
N ALA A 31 1.67 -0.21 5.37
CA ALA A 31 0.76 -0.04 6.49
C ALA A 31 0.01 -1.34 6.81
N ALA A 32 -0.47 -2.08 5.81
CA ALA A 32 -1.13 -3.36 6.03
C ALA A 32 -0.16 -4.41 6.57
N ILE A 33 1.03 -4.53 5.95
CA ILE A 33 2.10 -5.44 6.38
C ILE A 33 2.49 -5.21 7.83
N TYR A 34 2.56 -3.95 8.28
CA TYR A 34 2.94 -3.65 9.65
C TYR A 34 1.75 -3.66 10.62
N LEU A 35 0.79 -2.74 10.41
CA LEU A 35 -0.26 -2.46 11.39
C LEU A 35 -1.27 -3.61 11.48
N ARG A 36 -1.71 -4.14 10.34
CA ARG A 36 -2.73 -5.20 10.33
C ARG A 36 -2.14 -6.51 10.84
N ASN A 37 -0.95 -6.89 10.39
CA ASN A 37 -0.30 -8.11 10.87
C ASN A 37 -0.03 -8.03 12.38
N LYS A 38 0.38 -6.86 12.90
CA LYS A 38 0.52 -6.61 14.34
C LYS A 38 -0.82 -6.77 15.08
N GLN A 39 -1.93 -6.23 14.57
CA GLN A 39 -3.27 -6.39 15.16
C GLN A 39 -3.72 -7.85 15.23
N LEU A 40 -3.30 -8.68 14.27
CA LEU A 40 -3.64 -10.10 14.19
C LEU A 40 -2.62 -11.01 14.89
N ASN A 41 -1.61 -10.42 15.56
CA ASN A 41 -0.49 -11.15 16.17
C ASN A 41 0.22 -12.11 15.19
N LEU A 42 0.31 -11.72 13.92
CA LEU A 42 1.05 -12.47 12.90
C LEU A 42 2.56 -12.22 13.05
N PRO A 43 3.41 -13.14 12.54
CA PRO A 43 4.85 -12.96 12.54
C PRO A 43 5.27 -11.62 11.93
N GLN A 44 6.28 -10.99 12.53
CA GLN A 44 6.88 -9.80 11.93
C GLN A 44 7.67 -10.21 10.69
N ILE A 45 7.49 -9.44 9.62
CA ILE A 45 8.15 -9.65 8.33
C ILE A 45 8.85 -8.38 7.91
N TYR A 46 10.02 -8.55 7.32
CA TYR A 46 10.84 -7.45 6.83
C TYR A 46 10.40 -7.06 5.43
N PHE A 47 10.40 -5.75 5.18
CA PHE A 47 10.21 -5.16 3.86
C PHE A 47 11.08 -3.90 3.73
N HIS A 48 11.28 -3.42 2.51
CA HIS A 48 11.89 -2.12 2.25
C HIS A 48 11.22 -1.47 1.05
N ILE A 49 11.33 -0.15 0.94
CA ILE A 49 10.78 0.60 -0.20
C ILE A 49 11.96 1.14 -0.99
N LEU A 50 12.10 0.70 -2.24
CA LEU A 50 13.07 1.19 -3.21
C LEU A 50 12.51 2.39 -3.95
N LEU A 51 13.29 3.46 -4.00
CA LEU A 51 13.02 4.66 -4.76
C LEU A 51 14.03 4.74 -5.92
N THR A 52 13.57 4.58 -7.15
CA THR A 52 14.41 4.67 -8.37
C THR A 52 14.08 5.94 -9.14
N GLY A 53 14.97 6.35 -10.06
CA GLY A 53 14.81 7.59 -10.83
C GLY A 53 15.37 8.85 -10.15
N PHE A 54 15.87 8.72 -8.92
CA PHE A 54 16.63 9.75 -8.21
C PHE A 54 18.08 9.84 -8.70
N ASN A 55 18.31 10.05 -10.00
CA ASN A 55 19.64 10.38 -10.50
C ASN A 55 19.99 11.82 -10.07
N ARG A 56 20.49 11.98 -8.84
CA ARG A 56 21.10 13.25 -8.42
C ARG A 56 22.47 13.34 -9.13
N PRO A 57 22.79 14.41 -9.86
CA PRO A 57 24.12 14.54 -10.47
C PRO A 57 25.18 14.43 -9.38
N LYS A 58 26.11 13.47 -9.52
CA LYS A 58 27.25 13.25 -8.62
C LYS A 58 28.31 14.37 -8.68
N CYS A 59 28.09 15.39 -9.51
CA CYS A 59 29.05 16.44 -9.82
C CYS A 59 28.49 17.80 -9.41
N GLU A 60 29.21 18.52 -8.54
CA GLU A 60 28.89 19.88 -8.11
C GLU A 60 28.95 20.92 -9.26
N THR A 61 29.31 20.51 -10.47
CA THR A 61 29.43 21.40 -11.63
C THR A 61 28.17 21.53 -12.49
N ASP A 62 27.15 20.68 -12.30
CA ASP A 62 25.88 20.73 -13.05
C ASP A 62 24.71 21.11 -12.13
N ALA A 63 24.77 22.32 -11.57
CA ALA A 63 23.82 22.85 -10.59
C ALA A 63 22.45 23.30 -11.18
N ALA A 64 21.90 22.64 -12.20
CA ALA A 64 20.71 23.16 -12.91
C ALA A 64 19.52 22.22 -13.11
N ALA A 65 19.61 20.93 -12.79
CA ALA A 65 18.45 20.04 -12.90
C ALA A 65 18.16 19.35 -11.58
N LEU A 66 17.18 19.87 -10.83
CA LEU A 66 16.48 19.07 -9.83
C LEU A 66 15.97 17.79 -10.54
N PRO A 67 16.18 16.59 -9.98
CA PRO A 67 15.61 15.38 -10.56
C PRO A 67 14.11 15.58 -10.70
N SER A 68 13.61 15.34 -11.92
CA SER A 68 12.19 15.41 -12.18
C SER A 68 11.52 14.25 -11.46
N LEU A 69 10.56 14.56 -10.57
CA LEU A 69 9.67 13.57 -9.98
C LEU A 69 8.95 12.71 -11.05
N ALA A 70 8.95 13.15 -12.31
CA ALA A 70 8.35 12.43 -13.41
C ALA A 70 9.01 11.09 -13.77
N ASP A 71 10.27 10.91 -13.43
CA ASP A 71 11.00 9.67 -13.69
C ASP A 71 11.16 8.81 -12.43
N CYS A 72 10.61 9.27 -11.30
CA CYS A 72 10.73 8.58 -10.02
C CYS A 72 9.72 7.43 -9.91
N GLN A 73 10.16 6.31 -9.34
CA GLN A 73 9.32 5.17 -9.02
C GLN A 73 9.55 4.75 -7.57
N ALA A 74 8.49 4.32 -6.90
CA ALA A 74 8.55 3.66 -5.60
C ALA A 74 8.13 2.19 -5.77
N LYS A 75 8.77 1.27 -5.03
CA LYS A 75 8.40 -0.13 -5.02
C LYS A 75 8.73 -0.77 -3.68
N LEU A 76 7.75 -1.40 -3.05
CA LEU A 76 7.94 -2.21 -1.86
C LEU A 76 8.45 -3.60 -2.25
N GLU A 77 9.45 -4.08 -1.53
CA GLU A 77 9.97 -5.44 -1.67
C GLU A 77 10.00 -6.15 -0.32
N GLY A 78 9.75 -7.46 -0.34
CA GLY A 78 9.58 -8.27 0.87
C GLY A 78 8.13 -8.25 1.37
N GLY A 79 7.91 -8.38 2.67
CA GLY A 79 6.59 -8.18 3.26
C GLY A 79 5.55 -9.29 3.03
N LEU A 80 5.96 -10.47 2.54
CA LEU A 80 5.07 -11.62 2.33
C LEU A 80 5.24 -12.67 3.44
N LEU A 81 4.18 -12.92 4.19
CA LEU A 81 4.15 -13.92 5.26
C LEU A 81 4.37 -15.33 4.73
N ILE A 82 3.82 -15.65 3.56
CA ILE A 82 3.93 -16.99 2.99
C ILE A 82 5.38 -17.39 2.69
N HIS A 83 6.25 -16.42 2.40
CA HIS A 83 7.69 -16.66 2.20
C HIS A 83 8.45 -16.83 3.52
N SER A 84 7.92 -16.32 4.63
CA SER A 84 8.53 -16.42 5.97
C SER A 84 8.18 -17.72 6.69
N LEU A 85 7.03 -18.31 6.35
CA LEU A 85 6.70 -19.67 6.74
C LEU A 85 7.51 -20.61 5.85
N ALA A 86 8.37 -21.45 6.43
CA ALA A 86 9.08 -22.50 5.70
C ALA A 86 8.08 -23.55 5.18
N MET A 87 7.30 -23.20 4.16
CA MET A 87 6.18 -23.98 3.66
C MET A 87 6.55 -24.52 2.27
N SER A 88 7.02 -25.76 2.23
CA SER A 88 6.55 -26.62 1.15
C SER A 88 5.09 -26.94 1.48
N VAL A 89 4.19 -26.78 0.51
CA VAL A 89 2.83 -27.34 0.57
C VAL A 89 3.01 -28.86 0.59
N ASN A 90 3.31 -29.40 1.76
CA ASN A 90 3.56 -30.80 1.95
C ASN A 90 2.22 -31.43 2.33
N SER A 91 1.83 -32.49 1.65
CA SER A 91 0.60 -33.26 1.93
C SER A 91 0.55 -33.85 3.35
N ASN A 92 1.64 -33.72 4.11
CA ASN A 92 1.79 -34.14 5.50
C ASN A 92 1.63 -32.99 6.52
N ALA A 93 1.19 -31.80 6.10
CA ALA A 93 0.98 -30.68 7.01
C ALA A 93 -0.05 -31.04 8.10
N THR A 94 0.28 -30.75 9.34
CA THR A 94 -0.66 -30.86 10.46
C THR A 94 -1.81 -29.85 10.28
N PRO A 95 -2.98 -30.07 10.89
CA PRO A 95 -4.09 -29.11 10.84
C PRO A 95 -3.69 -27.70 11.29
N ARG A 96 -2.77 -27.59 12.25
CA ARG A 96 -2.25 -26.32 12.75
C ARG A 96 -1.37 -25.61 11.71
N GLU A 97 -0.52 -26.35 11.00
CA GLU A 97 0.31 -25.79 9.93
C GLU A 97 -0.55 -25.36 8.74
N ALA A 98 -1.55 -26.16 8.37
CA ALA A 98 -2.51 -25.82 7.33
C ALA A 98 -3.28 -24.54 7.68
N GLN A 99 -3.72 -24.39 8.94
CA GLN A 99 -4.38 -23.18 9.42
C GLN A 99 -3.44 -21.97 9.40
N ALA A 100 -2.20 -22.10 9.87
CA ALA A 100 -1.21 -21.02 9.85
C ALA A 100 -0.89 -20.57 8.41
N CYS A 101 -0.76 -21.53 7.49
CA CYS A 101 -0.58 -21.28 6.08
C CYS A 101 -1.78 -20.52 5.47
N GLN A 102 -3.00 -20.94 5.76
CA GLN A 102 -4.21 -20.24 5.32
C GLN A 102 -4.24 -18.80 5.85
N MET A 103 -3.93 -18.59 7.13
CA MET A 103 -3.88 -17.25 7.73
C MET A 103 -2.84 -16.36 7.05
N ALA A 104 -1.68 -16.90 6.68
CA ALA A 104 -0.65 -16.18 5.94
C ALA A 104 -1.11 -15.79 4.54
N TYR A 105 -1.72 -16.71 3.78
CA TYR A 105 -2.30 -16.39 2.47
C TYR A 105 -3.36 -15.29 2.55
N GLU A 106 -4.31 -15.42 3.48
CA GLU A 106 -5.37 -14.43 3.64
C GLU A 106 -4.82 -13.05 4.07
N ALA A 107 -3.79 -13.04 4.92
CA ALA A 107 -3.12 -11.81 5.31
C ALA A 107 -2.35 -11.18 4.15
N ASP A 108 -1.58 -11.95 3.38
CA ASP A 108 -0.84 -11.45 2.23
C ASP A 108 -1.77 -10.91 1.15
N ILE A 109 -2.92 -11.55 0.89
CA ILE A 109 -3.91 -11.03 -0.07
C ILE A 109 -4.45 -9.69 0.38
N ILE A 110 -4.76 -9.51 1.67
CA ILE A 110 -5.22 -8.21 2.16
C ILE A 110 -4.12 -7.17 2.06
N ASN A 111 -2.87 -7.54 2.36
CA ASN A 111 -1.72 -6.66 2.22
C ASN A 111 -1.54 -6.22 0.76
N LEU A 112 -1.68 -7.14 -0.20
CA LEU A 112 -1.64 -6.89 -1.65
C LEU A 112 -2.81 -6.01 -2.12
N LEU A 113 -4.04 -6.23 -1.63
CA LEU A 113 -5.18 -5.40 -2.00
C LEU A 113 -5.10 -3.97 -1.45
N THR A 114 -4.41 -3.77 -0.34
CA THR A 114 -4.39 -2.47 0.35
C THR A 114 -3.63 -1.40 -0.43
N GLY A 115 -2.57 -1.76 -1.16
CA GLY A 115 -1.82 -0.82 -2.00
C GLY A 115 -2.68 -0.11 -3.05
N PRO A 116 -3.27 -0.84 -4.02
CA PRO A 116 -4.14 -0.24 -5.03
C PRO A 116 -5.40 0.42 -4.45
N LEU A 117 -5.93 -0.07 -3.32
CA LEU A 117 -7.02 0.61 -2.61
C LEU A 117 -6.58 1.96 -2.03
N ALA A 118 -5.37 2.07 -1.49
CA ALA A 118 -4.82 3.32 -0.98
C ALA A 118 -4.61 4.34 -2.11
N GLU A 119 -4.08 3.90 -3.25
CA GLU A 119 -3.95 4.72 -4.45
C GLU A 119 -5.31 5.22 -4.96
N ALA A 120 -6.29 4.32 -5.08
CA ALA A 120 -7.65 4.66 -5.50
C ALA A 120 -8.30 5.66 -4.53
N LYS A 121 -8.14 5.47 -3.22
CA LYS A 121 -8.67 6.36 -2.19
C LYS A 121 -8.03 7.75 -2.26
N HIS A 122 -6.72 7.83 -2.48
CA HIS A 122 -6.03 9.09 -2.66
C HIS A 122 -6.58 9.88 -3.86
N ILE A 123 -6.72 9.21 -5.01
CA ILE A 123 -7.24 9.84 -6.24
C ILE A 123 -8.67 10.32 -6.04
N ALA A 124 -9.55 9.47 -5.49
CA ALA A 124 -10.94 9.85 -5.21
C ALA A 124 -11.01 11.09 -4.29
N GLN A 125 -10.25 11.11 -3.19
CA GLN A 125 -10.24 12.24 -2.27
C GLN A 125 -9.71 13.54 -2.91
N ARG A 126 -8.67 13.44 -3.73
CA ARG A 126 -8.11 14.59 -4.48
C ARG A 126 -9.14 15.17 -5.44
N ASP A 127 -9.92 14.31 -6.09
CA ASP A 127 -10.91 14.70 -7.09
C ASP A 127 -12.28 15.07 -6.47
N GLY A 128 -12.39 14.97 -5.14
CA GLY A 128 -13.62 15.27 -4.39
C GLY A 128 -14.71 14.21 -4.56
N GLU A 129 -14.32 13.00 -4.96
CA GLU A 129 -15.20 11.87 -5.18
C GLU A 129 -15.22 10.92 -3.96
N PRO A 130 -16.39 10.35 -3.62
CA PRO A 130 -16.46 9.33 -2.58
C PRO A 130 -15.92 8.00 -3.09
N ILE A 131 -15.09 7.32 -2.29
CA ILE A 131 -14.73 5.92 -2.51
C ILE A 131 -15.74 5.01 -1.79
N ASN A 132 -16.24 3.96 -2.46
CA ASN A 132 -17.25 3.07 -1.88
C ASN A 132 -17.00 1.61 -2.26
N ALA A 133 -16.81 0.75 -1.25
CA ALA A 133 -16.57 -0.68 -1.41
C ALA A 133 -17.67 -1.41 -2.22
N ARG A 134 -18.91 -0.92 -2.16
CA ARG A 134 -20.05 -1.51 -2.89
C ARG A 134 -20.09 -1.12 -4.37
N LEU A 135 -19.40 -0.05 -4.73
CA LEU A 135 -19.33 0.47 -6.10
C LEU A 135 -17.99 0.15 -6.76
N MET A 136 -16.95 -0.08 -5.96
CA MET A 136 -15.63 -0.45 -6.44
C MET A 136 -15.57 -1.94 -6.75
N ASN A 137 -15.46 -2.25 -8.04
CA ASN A 137 -15.15 -3.60 -8.51
C ASN A 137 -13.65 -3.87 -8.27
N ILE A 138 -13.31 -5.06 -7.78
CA ILE A 138 -11.91 -5.47 -7.61
C ILE A 138 -11.11 -5.36 -8.91
N GLU A 139 -11.73 -5.61 -10.07
CA GLU A 139 -11.11 -5.44 -11.38
C GLU A 139 -10.71 -3.98 -11.66
N ALA A 140 -11.37 -3.00 -11.04
CA ALA A 140 -11.03 -1.59 -11.19
C ALA A 140 -9.68 -1.26 -10.55
N LEU A 141 -9.17 -2.08 -9.62
CA LEU A 141 -7.85 -1.92 -9.02
C LEU A 141 -6.71 -1.99 -10.04
N LYS A 142 -6.93 -2.60 -11.21
CA LYS A 142 -5.98 -2.58 -12.34
C LYS A 142 -5.66 -1.16 -12.83
N ASN A 143 -6.56 -0.21 -12.59
CA ASN A 143 -6.37 1.20 -12.95
C ASN A 143 -5.60 2.00 -11.87
N TYR A 144 -5.24 1.37 -10.76
CA TYR A 144 -4.62 1.98 -9.58
C TYR A 144 -3.36 1.20 -9.16
N GLY A 145 -2.50 0.89 -10.13
CA GLY A 145 -1.27 0.10 -9.91
C GLY A 145 -1.49 -1.40 -9.64
N GLY A 146 -2.71 -1.83 -9.32
CA GLY A 146 -3.01 -3.16 -8.76
C GLY A 146 -2.91 -4.36 -9.69
N LYS A 147 -2.37 -4.21 -10.91
CA LYS A 147 -2.33 -5.32 -11.87
C LYS A 147 -1.47 -6.48 -11.37
N SER A 148 -0.23 -6.20 -10.95
CA SER A 148 0.67 -7.24 -10.42
C SER A 148 0.18 -7.83 -9.11
N ASP A 149 -0.48 -7.03 -8.27
CA ASP A 149 -1.07 -7.50 -7.02
C ASP A 149 -2.18 -8.51 -7.28
N LEU A 150 -3.09 -8.20 -8.21
CA LEU A 150 -4.18 -9.09 -8.59
C LEU A 150 -3.67 -10.38 -9.23
N GLU A 151 -2.66 -10.30 -10.10
CA GLU A 151 -2.00 -11.50 -10.66
C GLU A 151 -1.42 -12.39 -9.53
N LYS A 152 -0.80 -11.79 -8.51
CA LYS A 152 -0.27 -12.53 -7.36
C LYS A 152 -1.37 -13.11 -6.46
N ILE A 153 -2.47 -12.39 -6.28
CA ILE A 153 -3.64 -12.85 -5.52
C ILE A 153 -4.28 -14.05 -6.23
N ASP A 154 -4.38 -14.02 -7.55
CA ASP A 154 -4.88 -15.15 -8.35
C ASP A 154 -3.99 -16.38 -8.16
N GLU A 155 -2.66 -16.23 -8.23
CA GLU A 155 -1.71 -17.31 -7.94
C GLU A 155 -1.94 -17.92 -6.54
N TYR A 156 -2.16 -17.09 -5.52
CA TYR A 156 -2.45 -17.56 -4.18
C TYR A 156 -3.77 -18.33 -4.14
N LEU A 157 -4.84 -17.75 -4.68
CA LEU A 157 -6.18 -18.38 -4.68
C LEU A 157 -6.18 -19.74 -5.36
N GLU A 158 -5.41 -19.93 -6.44
CA GLU A 158 -5.22 -21.23 -7.08
C GLU A 158 -4.63 -22.29 -6.12
N ILE A 159 -3.74 -21.88 -5.22
CA ILE A 159 -3.07 -22.77 -4.28
C ILE A 159 -3.92 -23.06 -3.03
N PHE A 160 -4.46 -22.03 -2.38
CA PHE A 160 -5.08 -22.19 -1.05
C PHE A 160 -6.61 -22.37 -1.08
N CYS A 161 -7.28 -22.07 -2.19
CA CYS A 161 -8.75 -22.13 -2.29
C CYS A 161 -9.20 -22.80 -3.59
N PRO A 162 -9.07 -24.14 -3.74
CA PRO A 162 -9.51 -24.82 -4.95
C PRO A 162 -11.04 -24.78 -5.10
N GLY A 163 -11.51 -24.17 -6.20
CA GLY A 163 -12.93 -24.08 -6.58
C GLY A 163 -13.39 -22.64 -6.89
N GLN A 164 -13.90 -22.40 -8.11
CA GLN A 164 -14.19 -21.05 -8.62
C GLN A 164 -15.18 -20.25 -7.76
N GLU A 165 -16.30 -20.84 -7.33
CA GLU A 165 -17.28 -20.14 -6.47
C GLU A 165 -16.69 -19.76 -5.10
N LYS A 166 -15.94 -20.68 -4.49
CA LYS A 166 -15.26 -20.43 -3.22
C LYS A 166 -14.18 -19.36 -3.33
N LYS A 167 -13.48 -19.28 -4.47
CA LYS A 167 -12.51 -18.20 -4.73
C LYS A 167 -13.18 -16.85 -4.79
N ALA A 168 -14.27 -16.72 -5.54
CA ALA A 168 -14.99 -15.46 -5.67
C ALA A 168 -15.52 -14.96 -4.32
N GLU A 169 -16.16 -15.84 -3.53
CA GLU A 169 -16.64 -15.52 -2.19
C GLU A 169 -15.50 -15.13 -1.24
N LYS A 170 -14.41 -15.90 -1.25
CA LYS A 170 -13.23 -15.62 -0.41
C LYS A 170 -12.59 -14.29 -0.78
N LEU A 171 -12.41 -14.04 -2.07
CA LEU A 171 -11.82 -12.79 -2.56
C LEU A 171 -12.70 -11.59 -2.22
N ALA A 172 -14.02 -11.69 -2.35
CA ALA A 172 -14.94 -10.63 -1.94
C ALA A 172 -14.86 -10.33 -0.43
N ALA A 173 -14.71 -11.36 0.41
CA ALA A 173 -14.53 -11.19 1.85
C ALA A 173 -13.18 -10.52 2.18
N LEU A 174 -12.09 -10.96 1.54
CA LEU A 174 -10.76 -10.37 1.74
C LEU A 174 -10.70 -8.92 1.23
N PHE A 175 -11.32 -8.63 0.09
CA PHE A 175 -11.48 -7.27 -0.44
C PHE A 175 -12.25 -6.37 0.53
N SER A 176 -13.36 -6.86 1.08
CA SER A 176 -14.13 -6.11 2.09
C SER A 176 -13.30 -5.82 3.34
N ALA A 177 -12.45 -6.76 3.76
CA ALA A 177 -11.53 -6.57 4.89
C ALA A 177 -10.43 -5.55 4.58
N ALA A 178 -9.83 -5.59 3.38
CA ALA A 178 -8.84 -4.62 2.93
C ALA A 178 -9.44 -3.20 2.84
N PHE A 179 -10.65 -3.09 2.29
CA PHE A 179 -11.37 -1.81 2.25
C PHE A 179 -11.67 -1.29 3.66
N SER A 180 -12.17 -2.15 4.55
CA SER A 180 -12.43 -1.76 5.94
C SER A 180 -11.16 -1.30 6.66
N PHE A 181 -10.01 -1.92 6.36
CA PHE A 181 -8.71 -1.51 6.90
C PHE A 181 -8.34 -0.11 6.44
N ILE A 182 -8.36 0.17 5.13
CA ILE A 182 -7.98 1.49 4.58
C ILE A 182 -9.00 2.58 4.92
N ASP A 183 -10.24 2.21 5.25
CA ASP A 183 -11.29 3.14 5.63
C ASP A 183 -11.23 3.60 7.09
N GLN A 184 -10.49 2.89 7.95
CA GLN A 184 -10.23 3.36 9.30
C GLN A 184 -9.45 4.69 9.27
N PRO A 185 -9.93 5.76 9.95
CA PRO A 185 -9.27 7.06 9.94
C PRO A 185 -7.81 7.02 10.39
N ASP A 186 -7.51 6.18 11.38
CA ASP A 186 -6.16 6.08 11.95
C ASP A 186 -5.18 5.40 11.01
N HIS A 187 -5.63 4.34 10.31
CA HIS A 187 -4.84 3.67 9.28
C HIS A 187 -4.64 4.59 8.08
N TRP A 188 -5.70 5.29 7.63
CA TRP A 188 -5.59 6.22 6.51
C TRP A 188 -4.61 7.37 6.80
N ARG A 189 -4.62 7.91 8.03
CA ARG A 189 -3.63 8.90 8.45
C ARG A 189 -2.21 8.34 8.40
N ALA A 190 -2.00 7.10 8.85
CA ALA A 190 -0.68 6.46 8.80
C ALA A 190 -0.19 6.26 7.37
N VAL A 191 -1.06 5.78 6.47
CA VAL A 191 -0.77 5.66 5.02
C VAL A 191 -0.41 7.02 4.44
N THR A 192 -1.19 8.07 4.73
CA THR A 192 -0.93 9.43 4.23
C THR A 192 0.42 9.96 4.71
N GLN A 193 0.76 9.76 5.99
CA GLN A 193 2.06 10.21 6.53
C GLN A 193 3.23 9.45 5.91
N LEU A 194 3.10 8.13 5.73
CA LEU A 194 4.14 7.34 5.07
C LEU A 194 4.27 7.71 3.58
N ALA A 195 3.17 7.95 2.87
CA ALA A 195 3.21 8.43 1.49
C ALA A 195 3.93 9.78 1.37
N HIS A 196 3.64 10.73 2.27
CA HIS A 196 4.37 12.00 2.32
C HIS A 196 5.86 11.80 2.65
N PHE A 197 6.18 10.88 3.55
CA PHE A 197 7.56 10.53 3.85
C PHE A 197 8.26 9.97 2.62
N ILE A 198 7.64 9.02 1.90
CA ILE A 198 8.16 8.48 0.62
C ILE A 198 8.40 9.61 -0.38
N CYS A 199 7.44 10.52 -0.55
CA CYS A 199 7.55 11.61 -1.52
C CYS A 199 8.67 12.61 -1.21
N THR A 200 9.01 12.77 0.07
CA THR A 200 10.02 13.72 0.55
C THR A 200 11.35 13.05 0.89
N HIS A 201 11.42 11.73 0.81
CA HIS A 201 12.63 10.98 1.15
C HIS A 201 13.70 11.19 0.08
N GLU A 202 14.92 11.48 0.52
CA GLU A 202 16.02 11.83 -0.38
C GLU A 202 16.94 10.64 -0.73
N LYS A 203 16.70 9.47 -0.14
CA LYS A 203 17.52 8.27 -0.33
C LYS A 203 16.79 7.25 -1.20
N GLU A 204 17.54 6.46 -1.94
CA GLU A 204 17.01 5.39 -2.81
C GLU A 204 16.37 4.23 -2.03
N LEU A 205 16.58 4.15 -0.71
CA LEU A 205 16.11 3.05 0.13
C LEU A 205 15.51 3.60 1.42
N ILE A 206 14.22 3.33 1.63
CA ILE A 206 13.56 3.46 2.93
C ILE A 206 13.57 2.07 3.57
N ARG A 207 14.22 1.96 4.72
CA ARG A 207 14.31 0.70 5.46
C ARG A 207 13.00 0.40 6.18
N CYS A 208 12.78 -0.87 6.50
CA CYS A 208 11.64 -1.32 7.32
C CYS A 208 11.49 -0.47 8.58
N GLU A 209 12.61 -0.22 9.28
CA GLU A 209 12.64 0.49 10.55
C GLU A 209 12.18 1.95 10.40
N ASP A 210 12.60 2.62 9.33
CA ASP A 210 12.23 4.02 9.04
C ASP A 210 10.74 4.12 8.71
N ALA A 211 10.22 3.20 7.90
CA ALA A 211 8.79 3.14 7.56
C ALA A 211 7.95 2.87 8.82
N ILE A 212 8.35 1.90 9.65
CA ILE A 212 7.68 1.56 10.90
C ILE A 212 7.63 2.76 11.86
N ALA A 213 8.74 3.50 12.00
CA ALA A 213 8.78 4.67 12.87
C ALA A 213 7.74 5.73 12.47
N VAL A 214 7.55 5.95 11.17
CA VAL A 214 6.51 6.86 10.65
C VAL A 214 5.11 6.33 10.96
N LEU A 215 4.88 5.03 10.75
CA LEU A 215 3.59 4.39 11.01
C LEU A 215 3.22 4.42 12.50
N ASP A 216 4.13 4.06 13.41
CA ASP A 216 3.87 4.09 14.86
C ASP A 216 3.56 5.52 15.32
N THR A 217 4.37 6.51 14.92
CA THR A 217 4.15 7.93 15.26
C THR A 217 2.76 8.41 14.80
N SER A 218 2.29 7.93 13.65
CA SER A 218 0.98 8.28 13.09
C SER A 218 -0.19 7.78 13.92
N ILE A 219 -0.02 6.60 14.54
CA ILE A 219 -1.04 5.93 15.36
C ILE A 219 -1.02 6.47 16.79
N GLU A 220 0.14 6.72 17.38
CA GLU A 220 0.27 7.29 18.73
C GLU A 220 -0.37 8.69 18.84
N LYS A 221 -0.13 9.55 17.85
CA LYS A 221 -0.75 10.89 17.78
C LYS A 221 -2.28 10.83 17.70
N ALA A 222 -2.84 9.76 17.15
CA ALA A 222 -4.28 9.51 17.11
C ALA A 222 -4.89 9.31 18.49
N CYS A 223 -4.22 8.49 19.29
CA CYS A 223 -4.67 8.11 20.62
C CYS A 223 -4.67 9.34 21.54
N LEU A 224 -3.68 10.22 21.37
CA LEU A 224 -3.59 11.48 22.13
C LEU A 224 -4.65 12.51 21.71
N SER A 225 -5.02 12.59 20.42
CA SER A 225 -6.04 13.53 19.94
C SER A 225 -7.48 13.15 20.30
N LYS A 226 -7.71 11.92 20.82
CA LYS A 226 -9.03 11.44 21.27
C LYS A 226 -9.26 11.64 22.78
N GLN A 227 -8.30 12.24 23.50
CA GLN A 227 -8.34 12.45 24.95
C GLN A 227 -8.77 13.87 25.37
N TRP A 228 -9.22 14.70 24.43
CA TRP A 228 -9.65 16.09 24.67
C TRP A 228 -11.01 16.36 24.03
#